data_AF-A0A366E6C2-F1
#
_entry.id   AF-A0A366E6C2-F1
#
_cell.length_a   1.000
_cell.length_b   1.000
_cell.length_c   1.000
_cell.angle_alpha   90.00
_cell.angle_beta   90.00
_cell.angle_gamma   90.00
#
_symmetry.space_group_name_H-M   'P 1'
#
loop_
_entity.id
_entity.type
_entity.pdbx_description
1 polymer ?
#
loop_
_entity_poly.entity_id
_entity_poly.type
_entity_poly.pdbx_seq_one_letter_code
_entity_poly.pdbx_strand_id
1 'polypeptide(L)'
;MSKKNDTMAEDNKKTKPKSAISPKMILFAGIAGLLAGAIAVYVMEPPSGNVVPTQNTASNAAASTGDDAKCALNQEQLAKLSAAATGDVAAMQPSDKPALLTHLQFDAPDGAKTTIGDMKGKTLLVNLWASWCAPCREEMPALDKLQTEQGSDDFEVVALNIDTGDISKPKNFLNEIGVEKLGFYRDASLTVFNDLKRRGLAFGLPVTLLIDETGCQIAAMNGPAHWAGQDAVNLVNVAKNLRR
;
A
#
# COMPACT_ATOMS: atom_id res chain seq x y z
N MET A 1 -17.07 -3.00 79.59
CA MET A 1 -15.71 -3.42 80.01
C MET A 1 -14.75 -2.97 78.90
N SER A 2 -14.14 -1.80 78.99
CA SER A 2 -13.00 -1.40 79.84
C SER A 2 -11.66 -2.04 79.43
N LYS A 3 -10.81 -1.22 78.79
CA LYS A 3 -9.33 -1.10 78.82
C LYS A 3 -8.86 -0.54 77.45
N LYS A 4 -8.52 0.75 77.25
CA LYS A 4 -7.42 1.58 77.81
C LYS A 4 -6.08 0.83 77.74
N ASN A 5 -5.21 1.19 76.79
CA ASN A 5 -4.26 2.32 76.78
C ASN A 5 -2.91 1.89 77.36
N ASP A 6 -1.86 2.26 76.64
CA ASP A 6 -0.59 2.85 77.08
C ASP A 6 0.59 2.26 76.28
N THR A 7 1.67 2.95 75.86
CA THR A 7 2.12 4.36 75.84
C THR A 7 3.59 4.29 75.33
N MET A 8 3.99 5.22 74.43
CA MET A 8 5.35 5.79 74.19
C MET A 8 6.48 4.86 73.68
N ALA A 9 7.08 5.11 72.50
CA ALA A 9 8.10 6.10 72.15
C ALA A 9 9.53 5.73 72.63
N GLU A 10 10.48 5.55 71.71
CA GLU A 10 11.80 6.20 71.78
C GLU A 10 12.60 6.09 70.48
N ASP A 11 13.56 7.00 70.40
CA ASP A 11 14.13 7.63 69.24
C ASP A 11 15.53 7.05 68.87
N ASN A 12 15.85 7.15 67.58
CA ASN A 12 17.12 7.68 67.05
C ASN A 12 18.47 6.95 67.30
N LYS A 13 19.14 6.58 66.19
CA LYS A 13 20.51 7.03 65.79
C LYS A 13 21.17 6.01 64.84
N LYS A 14 21.04 6.20 63.52
CA LYS A 14 21.84 5.47 62.51
C LYS A 14 23.17 6.18 62.26
N THR A 15 24.27 5.53 62.64
CA THR A 15 25.64 5.90 62.29
C THR A 15 26.01 5.41 60.89
N LYS A 16 26.53 6.32 60.04
CA LYS A 16 27.12 6.05 58.72
C LYS A 16 28.55 5.49 58.87
N PRO A 17 28.94 4.44 58.14
CA PRO A 17 30.36 4.21 57.82
C PRO A 17 30.73 4.91 56.50
N LYS A 18 31.83 5.68 56.54
CA LYS A 18 32.47 6.30 55.38
C LYS A 18 33.37 5.27 54.70
N SER A 19 33.11 4.95 53.42
CA SER A 19 34.02 4.16 52.59
C SER A 19 34.95 5.10 51.83
N ALA A 20 36.26 4.91 52.04
CA ALA A 20 37.32 5.66 51.39
C ALA A 20 37.67 5.01 50.05
N ILE A 21 37.30 5.65 48.94
CA ILE A 21 37.68 5.23 47.60
C ILE A 21 38.73 6.22 47.07
N SER A 22 39.92 5.71 46.73
CA SER A 22 41.06 6.52 46.33
C SER A 22 40.92 7.13 44.93
N PRO A 23 41.48 8.32 44.65
CA PRO A 23 41.27 9.04 43.38
C PRO A 23 41.79 8.33 42.13
N LYS A 24 42.70 7.35 42.29
CA LYS A 24 43.31 6.60 41.17
C LYS A 24 42.37 5.57 40.54
N MET A 25 41.29 5.17 41.21
CA MET A 25 40.28 4.27 40.64
C MET A 25 39.21 5.01 39.80
N ILE A 26 39.05 6.32 39.98
CA ILE A 26 38.10 7.13 39.19
C ILE A 26 38.63 7.38 37.78
N LEU A 27 39.96 7.38 37.58
CA LEU A 27 40.56 7.62 36.27
C LEU A 27 40.41 6.42 35.30
N PHE A 28 40.34 5.18 35.81
CA PHE A 28 40.14 3.99 34.97
C PHE A 28 38.66 3.66 34.69
N ALA A 29 37.72 4.09 35.54
CA ALA A 29 36.28 3.97 35.25
C ALA A 29 35.78 5.04 34.25
N GLY A 30 36.44 6.19 34.17
CA GLY A 30 36.09 7.27 33.23
C GLY A 30 36.40 6.97 31.76
N ILE A 31 37.38 6.10 31.48
CA ILE A 31 37.81 5.79 30.10
C ILE A 31 36.99 4.65 29.48
N ALA A 32 36.44 3.73 30.29
CA ALA A 32 35.53 2.69 29.79
C ALA A 32 34.06 3.17 29.67
N GLY A 33 33.62 4.16 30.44
CA GLY A 33 32.26 4.71 30.37
C GLY A 33 32.01 5.66 29.19
N LEU A 34 33.05 6.35 28.71
CA LEU A 34 32.93 7.32 27.61
C LEU A 34 32.90 6.69 26.21
N LEU A 35 33.40 5.46 26.04
CA LEU A 35 33.33 4.75 24.76
C LEU A 35 32.01 3.97 24.57
N ALA A 36 31.30 3.61 25.64
CA ALA A 36 29.98 2.96 25.55
C ALA A 36 28.80 3.96 25.55
N GLY A 37 28.97 5.15 26.13
CA GLY A 37 27.93 6.19 26.17
C GLY A 37 27.77 7.01 24.88
N ALA A 38 28.85 7.20 24.12
CA ALA A 38 28.81 7.98 22.88
C ALA A 38 28.24 7.21 21.67
N ILE A 39 28.13 5.87 21.77
CA ILE A 39 27.54 5.04 20.70
C ILE A 39 26.02 4.87 20.90
N ALA A 40 25.51 4.97 22.13
CA ALA A 40 24.08 4.80 22.41
C ALA A 40 23.22 6.06 22.14
N VAL A 41 23.79 7.27 22.20
CA VAL A 41 23.03 8.52 21.97
C VAL A 41 22.87 8.82 20.47
N TYR A 42 23.66 8.21 19.59
CA TYR A 42 23.50 8.40 18.14
C TYR A 42 22.38 7.53 17.51
N VAL A 43 21.66 6.73 18.31
CA VAL A 43 20.62 5.80 17.80
C VAL A 43 19.24 6.08 18.41
N MET A 44 18.98 7.28 18.94
CA MET A 44 17.66 7.66 19.43
C MET A 44 17.27 9.11 19.11
N GLU A 45 17.29 9.49 17.82
CA GLU A 45 16.44 10.55 17.28
C GLU A 45 15.96 10.11 15.89
N PRO A 46 14.66 9.82 15.67
CA PRO A 46 14.14 9.73 14.31
C PRO A 46 14.12 11.15 13.72
N PRO A 47 14.75 11.42 12.56
CA PRO A 47 14.60 12.71 11.93
C PRO A 47 13.16 12.85 11.42
N SER A 48 12.37 13.68 12.10
CA SER A 48 11.19 14.28 11.50
C SER A 48 11.69 15.21 10.38
N GLY A 49 11.61 14.74 9.14
CA GLY A 49 11.99 15.52 7.98
C GLY A 49 11.40 14.88 6.74
N ASN A 50 10.60 15.64 6.01
CA ASN A 50 10.25 15.35 4.62
C ASN A 50 11.56 15.25 3.82
N VAL A 51 12.07 14.03 3.64
CA VAL A 51 13.17 13.74 2.73
C VAL A 51 12.59 13.07 1.50
N VAL A 52 12.59 13.80 0.39
CA VAL A 52 12.44 13.24 -0.95
C VAL A 52 13.64 12.31 -1.17
N PRO A 53 13.46 11.01 -1.45
CA PRO A 53 14.60 10.14 -1.72
C PRO A 53 15.25 10.51 -3.05
N THR A 54 16.42 11.15 -2.99
CA THR A 54 17.35 11.23 -4.12
C THR A 54 17.84 9.83 -4.46
N GLN A 55 17.73 9.51 -5.74
CA GLN A 55 18.07 8.22 -6.33
C GLN A 55 19.48 7.72 -5.96
N ASN A 56 19.53 6.49 -5.45
CA ASN A 56 20.66 5.58 -5.60
C ASN A 56 20.12 4.15 -5.60
N THR A 57 19.70 3.70 -6.78
CA THR A 57 19.20 2.34 -7.00
C THR A 57 20.36 1.41 -7.34
N ALA A 58 21.06 0.92 -6.33
CA ALA A 58 21.62 -0.43 -6.40
C ALA A 58 20.47 -1.41 -6.08
N SER A 59 19.56 -1.55 -7.04
CA SER A 59 18.41 -2.45 -6.94
C SER A 59 18.84 -3.87 -7.24
N ASN A 60 18.54 -4.80 -6.31
CA ASN A 60 18.25 -6.18 -6.67
C ASN A 60 16.99 -6.17 -7.53
N ALA A 61 17.18 -5.89 -8.83
CA ALA A 61 16.13 -5.84 -9.82
C ALA A 61 15.73 -7.28 -10.18
N ALA A 62 14.45 -7.61 -10.00
CA ALA A 62 13.83 -8.55 -10.93
C ALA A 62 14.03 -7.95 -12.33
N ALA A 63 14.73 -8.67 -13.21
CA ALA A 63 15.11 -8.17 -14.52
C ALA A 63 13.86 -7.70 -15.27
N SER A 64 13.79 -6.40 -15.56
CA SER A 64 12.81 -5.85 -16.50
C SER A 64 13.02 -6.58 -17.82
N THR A 65 11.98 -7.25 -18.31
CA THR A 65 12.02 -7.88 -19.62
C THR A 65 12.10 -6.80 -20.71
N GLY A 66 12.61 -7.15 -21.90
CA GLY A 66 12.67 -6.19 -23.02
C GLY A 66 11.29 -5.62 -23.42
N ASP A 67 10.21 -6.30 -23.02
CA ASP A 67 8.84 -5.86 -23.24
C ASP A 67 8.37 -4.80 -22.23
N ASP A 68 8.88 -4.81 -21.00
CA ASP A 68 8.58 -3.76 -20.01
C ASP A 68 9.12 -2.39 -20.48
N ALA A 69 10.22 -2.36 -21.22
CA ALA A 69 10.77 -1.13 -21.79
C ALA A 69 9.80 -0.44 -22.76
N LYS A 70 8.94 -1.20 -23.44
CA LYS A 70 7.90 -0.65 -24.34
C LYS A 70 6.79 0.07 -23.58
N CYS A 71 6.69 -0.16 -22.27
CA CYS A 71 5.71 0.46 -21.40
C CYS A 71 6.16 1.82 -20.86
N ALA A 72 7.37 2.30 -21.15
CA ALA A 72 7.85 3.59 -20.66
C ALA A 72 6.94 4.75 -21.10
N LEU A 73 6.47 5.56 -20.15
CA LEU A 73 5.81 6.83 -20.44
C LEU A 73 6.87 7.92 -20.65
N ASN A 74 6.62 8.84 -21.58
CA ASN A 74 7.46 10.02 -21.72
C ASN A 74 7.20 11.03 -20.58
N GLN A 75 8.09 12.02 -20.42
CA GLN A 75 8.00 13.01 -19.34
C GLN A 75 6.69 13.82 -19.34
N GLU A 76 6.16 14.12 -20.53
CA GLU A 76 4.90 14.85 -20.65
C GLU A 76 3.71 13.98 -20.17
N GLN A 77 3.67 12.71 -20.56
CA GLN A 77 2.64 11.76 -20.14
C GLN A 77 2.69 11.52 -18.62
N LEU A 78 3.89 11.36 -18.05
CA LEU A 78 4.08 11.25 -16.60
C LEU A 78 3.58 12.49 -15.87
N ALA A 79 3.95 13.68 -16.34
CA ALA A 79 3.52 14.94 -15.73
C ALA A 79 1.99 15.12 -15.78
N LYS A 80 1.35 14.77 -16.90
CA LYS A 80 -0.12 14.79 -17.03
C LYS A 80 -0.78 13.82 -16.04
N LEU A 81 -0.26 12.61 -15.92
CA LEU A 81 -0.83 11.61 -15.02
C LEU A 81 -0.63 12.00 -13.54
N SER A 82 0.55 12.50 -13.18
CA SER A 82 0.83 13.05 -11.84
C SER A 82 -0.09 14.23 -11.51
N ALA A 83 -0.33 15.13 -12.45
CA ALA A 83 -1.20 16.29 -12.24
C ALA A 83 -2.68 15.91 -12.09
N ALA A 84 -3.08 14.74 -12.59
CA ALA A 84 -4.45 14.23 -12.47
C ALA A 84 -4.68 13.40 -11.21
N ALA A 85 -3.61 12.91 -10.56
CA ALA A 85 -3.68 12.20 -9.30
C ALA A 85 -3.84 13.19 -8.12
N THR A 86 -5.05 13.72 -7.95
CA THR A 86 -5.38 14.73 -6.93
C THR A 86 -6.51 14.28 -6.02
N GLY A 87 -6.67 14.99 -4.89
CA GLY A 87 -7.78 14.81 -3.96
C GLY A 87 -8.01 13.36 -3.56
N ASP A 88 -9.19 12.84 -3.90
CA ASP A 88 -9.65 11.49 -3.53
C ASP A 88 -8.79 10.36 -4.09
N VAL A 89 -7.98 10.61 -5.14
CA VAL A 89 -7.08 9.64 -5.77
C VAL A 89 -5.61 10.08 -5.73
N ALA A 90 -5.25 11.00 -4.83
CA ALA A 90 -3.89 11.55 -4.72
C ALA A 90 -2.80 10.52 -4.39
N ALA A 91 -3.17 9.36 -3.86
CA ALA A 91 -2.25 8.27 -3.60
C ALA A 91 -1.87 7.48 -4.87
N MET A 92 -2.51 7.73 -6.02
CA MET A 92 -2.14 7.14 -7.30
C MET A 92 -0.78 7.66 -7.77
N GLN A 93 0.19 6.75 -7.94
CA GLN A 93 1.54 7.09 -8.37
C GLN A 93 1.77 6.61 -9.81
N PRO A 94 2.13 7.52 -10.75
CA PRO A 94 2.61 7.11 -12.06
C PRO A 94 3.86 6.23 -11.96
N SER A 95 3.94 5.23 -12.83
CA SER A 95 5.05 4.28 -12.82
C SER A 95 6.28 4.87 -13.51
N ASP A 96 7.36 5.00 -12.74
CA ASP A 96 8.71 5.26 -13.25
C ASP A 96 9.29 4.02 -13.96
N LYS A 97 8.88 2.83 -13.52
CA LYS A 97 9.24 1.53 -14.10
C LYS A 97 7.98 0.72 -14.45
N PRO A 98 7.27 1.11 -15.51
CA PRO A 98 6.04 0.46 -15.91
C PRO A 98 6.29 -0.99 -16.37
N ALA A 99 5.34 -1.86 -16.07
CA ALA A 99 5.44 -3.29 -16.37
C ALA A 99 4.39 -3.71 -17.40
N LEU A 100 4.75 -4.62 -18.31
CA LEU A 100 3.78 -5.27 -19.18
C LEU A 100 3.07 -6.38 -18.40
N LEU A 101 1.74 -6.31 -18.31
CA LEU A 101 0.94 -7.19 -17.46
C LEU A 101 -0.01 -8.11 -18.25
N THR A 102 0.18 -8.23 -19.56
CA THR A 102 -0.72 -9.00 -20.44
C THR A 102 -0.85 -10.48 -20.07
N HIS A 103 0.11 -11.04 -19.34
CA HIS A 103 0.11 -12.44 -18.90
C HIS A 103 -0.76 -12.71 -17.65
N LEU A 104 -1.19 -11.67 -16.93
CA LEU A 104 -2.01 -11.85 -15.73
C LEU A 104 -3.35 -12.46 -16.10
N GLN A 105 -3.63 -13.67 -15.58
CA GLN A 105 -4.81 -14.47 -15.88
C GLN A 105 -5.74 -14.55 -14.67
N PHE A 106 -7.05 -14.50 -14.93
CA PHE A 106 -8.13 -14.63 -13.94
C PHE A 106 -9.41 -15.14 -14.61
N ASP A 107 -10.46 -15.35 -13.82
CA ASP A 107 -11.79 -15.70 -14.30
C ASP A 107 -12.59 -14.44 -14.64
N ALA A 108 -13.21 -14.42 -15.81
CA ALA A 108 -14.16 -13.41 -16.27
C ALA A 108 -15.54 -13.59 -15.61
N PRO A 109 -16.48 -12.63 -15.77
CA PRO A 109 -17.81 -12.70 -15.13
C PRO A 109 -18.64 -13.92 -15.52
N ASP A 110 -18.42 -14.46 -16.72
CA ASP A 110 -19.03 -15.70 -17.23
C ASP A 110 -18.34 -16.98 -16.72
N GLY A 111 -17.23 -16.85 -15.98
CA GLY A 111 -16.41 -17.94 -15.46
C GLY A 111 -15.34 -18.45 -16.42
N ALA A 112 -15.22 -17.89 -17.63
CA ALA A 112 -14.15 -18.25 -18.56
C ALA A 112 -12.79 -17.69 -18.09
N LYS A 113 -11.69 -18.36 -18.46
CA LYS A 113 -10.35 -17.80 -18.26
C LYS A 113 -10.13 -16.64 -19.22
N THR A 114 -9.61 -15.54 -18.69
CA THR A 114 -9.21 -14.36 -19.45
C THR A 114 -7.89 -13.82 -18.93
N THR A 115 -7.24 -12.95 -19.70
CA THR A 115 -6.03 -12.24 -19.32
C THR A 115 -6.18 -10.74 -19.56
N ILE A 116 -5.29 -9.94 -18.95
CA ILE A 116 -5.17 -8.52 -19.31
C ILE A 116 -4.89 -8.35 -20.81
N GLY A 117 -4.17 -9.29 -21.43
CA GLY A 117 -3.89 -9.28 -22.87
C GLY A 117 -5.13 -9.47 -23.75
N ASP A 118 -6.16 -10.16 -23.26
CA ASP A 118 -7.43 -10.36 -23.95
C ASP A 118 -8.32 -9.11 -23.89
N MET A 119 -8.01 -8.17 -22.99
CA MET A 119 -8.72 -6.89 -22.80
C MET A 119 -8.03 -5.71 -23.51
N LYS A 120 -7.09 -5.99 -24.43
CA LYS A 120 -6.40 -4.96 -25.22
C LYS A 120 -7.37 -4.05 -25.97
N GLY A 121 -6.98 -2.79 -26.13
CA GLY A 121 -7.83 -1.73 -26.69
C GLY A 121 -8.60 -0.93 -25.63
N LYS A 122 -8.63 -1.40 -24.37
CA LYS A 122 -9.26 -0.71 -23.25
C LYS A 122 -8.22 -0.23 -22.24
N THR A 123 -8.39 0.99 -21.74
CA THR A 123 -7.74 1.40 -20.50
C THR A 123 -8.44 0.71 -19.33
N LEU A 124 -7.69 0.08 -18.43
CA LEU A 124 -8.25 -0.69 -17.32
C LEU A 124 -7.90 -0.05 -15.98
N LEU A 125 -8.89 0.08 -15.11
CA LEU A 125 -8.68 0.28 -13.68
C LEU A 125 -8.82 -1.07 -12.99
N VAL A 126 -7.70 -1.75 -12.74
CA VAL A 126 -7.69 -3.08 -12.12
C VAL A 126 -7.55 -2.93 -10.61
N ASN A 127 -8.60 -3.25 -9.87
CA ASN A 127 -8.63 -3.22 -8.40
C ASN A 127 -8.65 -4.65 -7.85
N LEU A 128 -7.70 -4.99 -6.99
CA LEU A 128 -7.72 -6.26 -6.26
C LEU A 128 -8.39 -6.06 -4.91
N TRP A 129 -9.41 -6.87 -4.65
CA TRP A 129 -10.20 -6.80 -3.44
C TRP A 129 -10.53 -8.18 -2.88
N ALA A 130 -10.94 -8.23 -1.62
CA ALA A 130 -11.44 -9.45 -0.99
C ALA A 130 -12.62 -9.18 -0.04
N SER A 131 -13.50 -10.16 0.13
CA SER A 131 -14.71 -10.03 0.96
C SER A 131 -14.41 -9.87 2.45
N TRP A 132 -13.22 -10.25 2.88
CA TRP A 132 -12.71 -10.11 4.25
C TRP A 132 -11.90 -8.82 4.47
N CYS A 133 -11.61 -8.07 3.41
CA CYS A 133 -10.89 -6.80 3.49
C CYS A 133 -11.88 -5.64 3.70
N ALA A 134 -11.95 -5.12 4.92
CA ALA A 134 -12.84 -4.01 5.27
C ALA A 134 -12.70 -2.77 4.35
N PRO A 135 -11.51 -2.18 4.15
CA PRO A 135 -11.38 -1.00 3.27
C PRO A 135 -11.74 -1.30 1.82
N CYS A 136 -11.51 -2.54 1.35
CA CYS A 136 -11.92 -2.94 0.02
C CYS A 136 -13.44 -2.92 -0.14
N ARG A 137 -14.17 -3.43 0.86
CA ARG A 137 -15.64 -3.43 0.87
C ARG A 137 -16.21 -2.01 0.82
N GLU A 138 -15.57 -1.08 1.53
CA GLU A 138 -16.00 0.32 1.63
C GLU A 138 -15.93 1.05 0.28
N GLU A 139 -14.96 0.74 -0.57
CA GLU A 139 -14.78 1.42 -1.87
C GLU A 139 -15.59 0.79 -3.03
N MET A 140 -16.17 -0.40 -2.85
CA MET A 140 -16.89 -1.10 -3.93
C MET A 140 -18.07 -0.30 -4.53
N PRO A 141 -18.94 0.37 -3.74
CA PRO A 141 -19.99 1.21 -4.33
C PRO A 141 -19.44 2.37 -5.16
N ALA A 142 -18.28 2.92 -4.77
CA ALA A 142 -17.65 4.02 -5.49
C ALA A 142 -17.05 3.54 -6.82
N LEU A 143 -16.43 2.36 -6.83
CA LEU A 143 -15.95 1.71 -8.06
C LEU A 143 -17.09 1.36 -9.01
N ASP A 144 -18.23 0.90 -8.49
CA ASP A 144 -19.42 0.60 -9.28
C ASP A 144 -20.01 1.85 -9.92
N LYS A 145 -20.06 2.96 -9.19
CA LYS A 145 -20.44 4.27 -9.73
C LYS A 145 -19.47 4.72 -10.82
N LEU A 146 -18.16 4.59 -10.60
CA LEU A 146 -17.15 4.93 -11.61
C LEU A 146 -17.35 4.12 -12.90
N GLN A 147 -17.58 2.81 -12.77
CA GLN A 147 -17.90 1.96 -13.92
C GLN A 147 -19.21 2.38 -14.61
N THR A 148 -20.22 2.79 -13.84
CA THR A 148 -21.48 3.31 -14.38
C THR A 148 -21.26 4.55 -15.24
N GLU A 149 -20.40 5.47 -14.78
CA GLU A 149 -20.19 6.77 -15.43
C GLU A 149 -19.16 6.75 -16.57
N GLN A 150 -18.10 5.95 -16.42
CA GLN A 150 -16.95 5.96 -17.33
C GLN A 150 -16.80 4.69 -18.16
N GLY A 151 -17.51 3.61 -17.81
CA GLY A 151 -17.44 2.33 -18.51
C GLY A 151 -17.88 2.44 -19.97
N SER A 152 -17.06 1.89 -20.87
CA SER A 152 -17.22 2.04 -22.32
C SER A 152 -16.45 0.97 -23.08
N ASP A 153 -16.48 1.04 -24.41
CA ASP A 153 -15.68 0.16 -25.28
C ASP A 153 -14.17 0.38 -25.11
N ASP A 154 -13.76 1.52 -24.55
CA ASP A 154 -12.37 1.93 -24.37
C ASP A 154 -11.93 2.07 -22.90
N PHE A 155 -12.82 1.83 -21.93
CA PHE A 155 -12.48 1.84 -20.51
C PHE A 155 -13.30 0.84 -19.68
N GLU A 156 -12.66 0.21 -18.71
CA GLU A 156 -13.32 -0.73 -17.81
C GLU A 156 -12.66 -0.77 -16.41
N VAL A 157 -13.51 -0.82 -15.38
CA VAL A 157 -13.13 -1.15 -14.00
C VAL A 157 -13.17 -2.66 -13.84
N VAL A 158 -12.01 -3.26 -13.59
CA VAL A 158 -11.83 -4.69 -13.35
C VAL A 158 -11.66 -4.90 -11.85
N ALA A 159 -12.77 -5.06 -11.13
CA ALA A 159 -12.77 -5.37 -9.70
C ALA A 159 -12.49 -6.86 -9.45
N LEU A 160 -11.21 -7.23 -9.45
CA LEU A 160 -10.71 -8.59 -9.33
C LEU A 160 -10.79 -9.08 -7.88
N ASN A 161 -11.76 -9.96 -7.62
CA ASN A 161 -11.88 -10.64 -6.34
C ASN A 161 -10.77 -11.69 -6.17
N ILE A 162 -10.10 -11.68 -5.02
CA ILE A 162 -9.02 -12.65 -4.72
C ILE A 162 -9.34 -13.57 -3.53
N ASP A 163 -10.63 -13.76 -3.21
CA ASP A 163 -11.03 -14.74 -2.21
C ASP A 163 -10.67 -16.16 -2.67
N THR A 164 -9.87 -16.88 -1.86
CA THR A 164 -9.51 -18.28 -2.11
C THR A 164 -10.59 -19.27 -1.66
N GLY A 165 -11.54 -18.80 -0.85
CA GLY A 165 -12.63 -19.60 -0.28
C GLY A 165 -13.88 -19.66 -1.17
N ASP A 166 -15.01 -19.93 -0.55
CA ASP A 166 -16.31 -20.04 -1.21
C ASP A 166 -16.65 -18.77 -2.04
N ILE A 167 -17.02 -18.98 -3.31
CA ILE A 167 -17.47 -17.95 -4.25
C ILE A 167 -18.77 -17.26 -3.85
N SER A 168 -19.60 -17.91 -3.04
CA SER A 168 -20.86 -17.34 -2.56
C SER A 168 -20.63 -16.08 -1.70
N LYS A 169 -19.56 -16.04 -0.90
CA LYS A 169 -19.26 -14.92 0.01
C LYS A 169 -19.07 -13.58 -0.71
N PRO A 170 -18.11 -13.44 -1.65
CA PRO A 170 -17.94 -12.18 -2.36
C PRO A 170 -19.14 -11.83 -3.24
N LYS A 171 -19.82 -12.81 -3.86
CA LYS A 171 -21.04 -12.55 -4.66
C LYS A 171 -22.19 -12.03 -3.81
N ASN A 172 -22.46 -12.67 -2.66
CA ASN A 172 -23.51 -12.23 -1.74
C ASN A 172 -23.22 -10.82 -1.22
N PHE A 173 -21.96 -10.52 -0.88
CA PHE A 173 -21.58 -9.17 -0.48
C PHE A 173 -21.91 -8.13 -1.55
N LEU A 174 -21.51 -8.34 -2.81
CA LEU A 174 -21.83 -7.39 -3.90
C LEU A 174 -23.34 -7.18 -4.07
N ASN A 175 -24.12 -8.27 -3.97
CA ASN A 175 -25.58 -8.20 -4.00
C ASN A 175 -26.15 -7.40 -2.82
N GLU A 176 -25.63 -7.60 -1.60
CA GLU A 176 -26.07 -6.91 -0.39
C GLU A 176 -25.86 -5.40 -0.45
N ILE A 177 -24.75 -4.96 -1.07
CA ILE A 177 -24.43 -3.53 -1.22
C ILE A 177 -24.97 -2.91 -2.52
N GLY A 178 -25.67 -3.69 -3.35
CA GLY A 178 -26.28 -3.20 -4.59
C GLY A 178 -25.29 -2.82 -5.69
N VAL A 179 -24.16 -3.53 -5.79
CA VAL A 179 -23.22 -3.37 -6.93
C VAL A 179 -23.82 -4.06 -8.15
N GLU A 180 -24.02 -3.31 -9.24
CA GLU A 180 -24.73 -3.79 -10.43
C GLU A 180 -23.92 -3.72 -11.73
N LYS A 181 -22.96 -2.80 -11.84
CA LYS A 181 -22.19 -2.55 -13.07
C LYS A 181 -20.83 -3.20 -13.09
N LEU A 182 -20.23 -3.48 -11.93
CA LEU A 182 -18.97 -4.21 -11.87
C LEU A 182 -19.17 -5.67 -12.29
N GLY A 183 -18.36 -6.12 -13.26
CA GLY A 183 -18.22 -7.54 -13.57
C GLY A 183 -17.60 -8.31 -12.40
N PHE A 184 -18.05 -9.54 -12.16
CA PHE A 184 -17.47 -10.40 -11.13
C PHE A 184 -16.21 -11.13 -11.65
N TYR A 185 -15.07 -10.43 -11.63
CA TYR A 185 -13.77 -11.01 -11.94
C TYR A 185 -13.20 -11.74 -10.72
N ARG A 186 -12.50 -12.86 -10.93
CA ARG A 186 -11.99 -13.67 -9.80
C ARG A 186 -10.64 -14.35 -10.06
N ASP A 187 -9.75 -14.30 -9.08
CA ASP A 187 -8.56 -15.14 -8.97
C ASP A 187 -8.53 -15.85 -7.62
N ALA A 188 -9.09 -17.07 -7.55
CA ALA A 188 -9.08 -17.88 -6.34
C ALA A 188 -7.70 -18.48 -6.01
N SER A 189 -6.70 -18.33 -6.88
CA SER A 189 -5.36 -18.93 -6.72
C SER A 189 -4.35 -17.99 -6.05
N LEU A 190 -4.69 -16.70 -5.91
CA LEU A 190 -3.77 -15.61 -5.51
C LEU A 190 -2.57 -15.43 -6.45
N THR A 191 -2.60 -15.99 -7.65
CA THR A 191 -1.49 -15.89 -8.60
C THR A 191 -1.26 -14.44 -9.01
N VAL A 192 -2.32 -13.69 -9.30
CA VAL A 192 -2.25 -12.27 -9.68
C VAL A 192 -1.64 -11.44 -8.55
N PHE A 193 -2.17 -11.56 -7.33
CA PHE A 193 -1.65 -10.83 -6.17
C PHE A 193 -0.17 -11.15 -5.91
N ASN A 194 0.21 -12.42 -5.97
CA ASN A 194 1.60 -12.84 -5.74
C ASN A 194 2.55 -12.36 -6.85
N ASP A 195 2.08 -12.27 -8.10
CA ASP A 195 2.87 -11.68 -9.20
C ASP A 195 3.14 -10.20 -8.96
N LEU A 196 2.07 -9.44 -8.68
CA LEU A 196 2.16 -8.01 -8.37
C LEU A 196 3.03 -7.76 -7.14
N LYS A 197 2.94 -8.60 -6.11
CA LYS A 197 3.80 -8.52 -4.92
C LYS A 197 5.27 -8.72 -5.23
N ARG A 198 5.64 -9.71 -6.06
CA ARG A 198 7.04 -9.94 -6.48
C ARG A 198 7.61 -8.76 -7.26
N ARG A 199 6.75 -8.03 -7.99
CA ARG A 199 7.10 -6.81 -8.73
C ARG A 199 7.12 -5.55 -7.85
N GLY A 200 6.75 -5.64 -6.57
CA GLY A 200 6.67 -4.49 -5.67
C GLY A 200 5.48 -3.57 -5.96
N LEU A 201 4.42 -4.09 -6.59
CA LEU A 201 3.20 -3.33 -6.89
C LEU A 201 2.09 -3.56 -5.85
N ALA A 202 2.06 -4.72 -5.19
CA ALA A 202 1.04 -5.10 -4.21
C ALA A 202 1.65 -5.45 -2.85
N PHE A 203 1.36 -4.62 -1.84
CA PHE A 203 1.84 -4.82 -0.46
C PHE A 203 0.71 -5.23 0.51
N GLY A 204 -0.54 -5.05 0.09
CA GLY A 204 -1.74 -5.35 0.84
C GLY A 204 -2.96 -5.12 -0.05
N LEU A 205 -4.14 -5.11 0.58
CA LEU A 205 -5.40 -4.81 -0.10
C LEU A 205 -6.06 -3.55 0.49
N PRO A 206 -6.80 -2.79 -0.32
CA PRO A 206 -6.89 -2.95 -1.78
C PRO A 206 -5.60 -2.48 -2.46
N VAL A 207 -5.37 -2.96 -3.69
CA VAL A 207 -4.35 -2.42 -4.59
C VAL A 207 -5.02 -2.14 -5.92
N THR A 208 -4.78 -0.96 -6.47
CA THR A 208 -5.35 -0.52 -7.73
C THR A 208 -4.24 -0.20 -8.72
N LEU A 209 -4.36 -0.72 -9.94
CA LEU A 209 -3.48 -0.46 -11.06
C LEU A 209 -4.27 0.25 -12.15
N LEU A 210 -3.62 1.22 -12.79
CA LEU A 210 -4.07 1.79 -14.03
C LEU A 210 -3.23 1.19 -15.16
N ILE A 211 -3.90 0.56 -16.12
CA ILE A 211 -3.28 -0.16 -17.22
C ILE A 211 -3.76 0.47 -18.53
N ASP A 212 -2.84 0.78 -19.43
CA ASP A 212 -3.18 1.33 -20.75
C ASP A 212 -3.73 0.26 -21.71
N GLU A 213 -4.18 0.68 -22.89
CA GLU A 213 -4.80 -0.16 -23.91
C GLU A 213 -3.89 -1.27 -24.46
N THR A 214 -2.58 -1.19 -24.21
CA THR A 214 -1.60 -2.18 -24.64
C THR A 214 -1.32 -3.25 -23.59
N GLY A 215 -1.80 -3.04 -22.35
CA GLY A 215 -1.54 -3.90 -21.19
C GLY A 215 -0.37 -3.42 -20.33
N CYS A 216 0.09 -2.18 -20.52
CA CYS A 216 1.17 -1.60 -19.72
C CYS A 216 0.63 -0.92 -18.46
N GLN A 217 1.20 -1.27 -17.31
CA GLN A 217 0.87 -0.65 -16.04
C GLN A 217 1.47 0.75 -15.95
N ILE A 218 0.63 1.79 -15.98
CA ILE A 218 1.04 3.20 -16.04
C ILE A 218 0.96 3.94 -14.71
N ALA A 219 0.13 3.47 -13.77
CA ALA A 219 0.10 3.97 -12.40
C ALA A 219 -0.39 2.89 -11.42
N ALA A 220 -0.03 3.03 -10.15
CA ALA A 220 -0.44 2.11 -9.10
C ALA A 220 -0.71 2.85 -7.78
N MET A 221 -1.56 2.24 -6.95
CA MET A 221 -1.90 2.72 -5.62
C MET A 221 -2.14 1.54 -4.68
N ASN A 222 -1.64 1.62 -3.45
CA ASN A 222 -1.95 0.68 -2.38
C ASN A 222 -2.80 1.40 -1.32
N GLY A 223 -3.94 0.83 -0.95
CA GLY A 223 -4.95 1.45 -0.09
C GLY A 223 -6.21 1.89 -0.84
N PRO A 224 -7.30 2.18 -0.10
CA PRO A 224 -8.59 2.53 -0.69
C PRO A 224 -8.62 3.97 -1.21
N ALA A 225 -9.59 4.28 -2.07
CA ALA A 225 -9.88 5.65 -2.51
C ALA A 225 -11.37 5.91 -2.74
N HIS A 226 -11.76 7.18 -2.77
CA HIS A 226 -13.12 7.60 -3.11
C HIS A 226 -13.29 7.74 -4.63
N TRP A 227 -13.56 6.62 -5.31
CA TRP A 227 -13.66 6.54 -6.78
C TRP A 227 -14.88 7.24 -7.42
N ALA A 228 -15.83 7.69 -6.60
CA ALA A 228 -17.12 8.25 -7.03
C ALA A 228 -17.07 9.75 -7.38
N GLY A 229 -15.90 10.39 -7.22
CA GLY A 229 -15.70 11.83 -7.33
C GLY A 229 -15.08 12.29 -8.66
N GLN A 230 -15.07 13.61 -8.87
CA GLN A 230 -14.53 14.23 -10.09
C GLN A 230 -13.03 13.99 -10.25
N ASP A 231 -12.28 13.87 -9.16
CA ASP A 231 -10.84 13.55 -9.20
C ASP A 231 -10.59 12.20 -9.89
N ALA A 232 -11.37 11.17 -9.54
CA ALA A 232 -11.27 9.85 -10.16
C ALA A 232 -11.66 9.88 -11.65
N VAL A 233 -12.73 10.59 -11.99
CA VAL A 233 -13.16 10.79 -13.39
C VAL A 233 -12.06 11.51 -14.20
N ASN A 234 -11.45 12.55 -13.63
CA ASN A 234 -10.36 13.27 -14.28
C ASN A 234 -9.13 12.38 -14.51
N LEU A 235 -8.72 11.61 -13.50
CA LEU A 235 -7.62 10.65 -13.60
C LEU A 235 -7.86 9.62 -14.71
N VAL A 236 -9.05 9.01 -14.75
CA VAL A 236 -9.45 8.05 -15.78
C VAL A 236 -9.43 8.69 -17.16
N ASN A 237 -10.00 9.90 -17.31
CA ASN A 237 -10.01 10.61 -18.58
C ASN A 237 -8.61 10.94 -19.08
N VAL A 238 -7.70 11.36 -18.19
CA VAL A 238 -6.30 11.58 -18.56
C VAL A 238 -5.69 10.28 -19.04
N ALA A 239 -5.83 9.19 -18.29
CA ALA A 239 -5.28 7.89 -18.64
C ALA A 239 -5.77 7.35 -19.99
N LYS A 240 -7.08 7.44 -20.26
CA LYS A 240 -7.69 7.07 -21.55
C LYS A 240 -7.12 7.84 -22.73
N ASN A 241 -6.59 9.04 -22.50
CA ASN A 241 -6.02 9.92 -23.51
C ASN A 241 -4.49 9.85 -23.60
N LEU A 242 -3.83 9.02 -22.79
CA LEU A 242 -2.38 8.78 -22.89
C LEU A 242 -2.00 7.77 -23.99
N ARG A 243 -2.95 7.41 -24.87
CA ARG A 243 -2.80 6.37 -25.91
C ARG A 243 -1.50 6.49 -26.68
N ARG A 244 -0.89 5.34 -26.98
CA ARG A 244 0.37 5.21 -27.71
C ARG A 244 0.17 4.92 -29.19
#